data_AF-A0A537I097-F1
#
_entry.id   AF-A0A537I097-F1
#
_cell.length_a   1.000
_cell.length_b   1.000
_cell.length_c   1.000
_cell.angle_alpha   90.00
_cell.angle_beta   90.00
_cell.angle_gamma   90.00
#
_symmetry.space_group_name_H-M   'P 1'
#
loop_
_entity.id
_entity.type
_entity.pdbx_description
1 polymer ?
#
loop_
_entity_poly.entity_id
_entity_poly.type
_entity_poly.pdbx_seq_one_letter_code
_entity_poly.pdbx_strand_id
1 'polypeptide(L)'
;MLIELALSGKFIYDIVKRLIHDKVFRTLGFLLFVLMLVGTMFFWLVEGLPFLGALAYAIGTLSMNSPYHLLAEVKLSTIGVIFNIIYIFIGVGVYLIFIIEAGKTIITAYEDFEKKRAEKKAAKKAAKEAKAAASQNQ
;
A
#
# COMPACT_ATOMS: atom_id res chain seq x y z
N MET A 1 6.42 -7.40 -18.62
CA MET A 1 7.54 -6.82 -17.84
C MET A 1 7.61 -5.29 -17.84
N LEU A 2 8.06 -4.58 -18.89
CA LEU A 2 8.24 -3.11 -18.80
C LEU A 2 6.95 -2.33 -18.47
N ILE A 3 5.80 -2.82 -18.95
CA ILE A 3 4.49 -2.22 -18.69
C ILE A 3 4.06 -2.42 -17.24
N GLU A 4 4.25 -3.62 -16.69
CA GLU A 4 3.94 -3.93 -15.29
C GLU A 4 4.79 -3.09 -14.35
N LEU A 5 6.08 -2.92 -14.68
CA LEU A 5 6.99 -2.06 -13.92
C LEU A 5 6.52 -0.59 -13.92
N ALA A 6 6.09 -0.08 -15.07
CA ALA A 6 5.56 1.28 -15.17
C ALA A 6 4.25 1.46 -14.39
N LEU A 7 3.40 0.43 -14.38
CA LEU A 7 2.14 0.45 -13.63
C LEU A 7 2.39 0.44 -12.11
N SER A 8 3.30 -0.41 -11.64
CA SER A 8 3.73 -0.44 -10.23
C SER A 8 4.37 0.87 -9.79
N GLY A 9 5.20 1.48 -10.65
CA GLY A 9 5.76 2.81 -10.40
C GLY A 9 4.68 3.90 -10.30
N LYS A 10 3.70 3.89 -11.21
CA LYS A 10 2.54 4.81 -11.15
C LYS A 10 1.74 4.59 -9.87
N PHE A 11 1.49 3.36 -9.48
CA PHE A 11 0.78 3.04 -8.24
C PHE A 11 1.50 3.61 -7.01
N ILE A 12 2.81 3.37 -6.87
CA ILE A 12 3.60 3.90 -5.74
C ILE A 12 3.53 5.43 -5.73
N TYR A 13 3.70 6.07 -6.89
CA TYR A 13 3.59 7.52 -7.01
C TYR A 13 2.20 8.03 -6.60
N ASP A 14 1.13 7.41 -7.07
CA ASP A 14 -0.24 7.79 -6.76
C ASP A 14 -0.55 7.63 -5.27
N ILE A 15 -0.03 6.59 -4.61
CA ILE A 15 -0.12 6.40 -3.15
C ILE A 15 0.62 7.49 -2.39
N VAL A 16 1.88 7.77 -2.74
CA VAL A 16 2.67 8.83 -2.09
C VAL A 16 1.98 10.19 -2.28
N LYS A 17 1.49 10.46 -3.49
CA LYS A 17 0.73 11.68 -3.79
C LYS A 17 -0.54 11.78 -2.94
N ARG A 18 -1.30 10.69 -2.77
CA ARG A 18 -2.48 10.66 -1.90
C ARG A 18 -2.10 10.86 -0.43
N LEU A 19 -1.01 10.27 0.05
CA LEU A 19 -0.53 10.51 1.43
C LEU A 19 -0.23 11.99 1.70
N ILE A 20 0.15 12.76 0.68
CA ILE A 20 0.46 14.18 0.84
C ILE A 20 -0.80 15.05 0.69
N HIS A 21 -1.62 14.79 -0.33
CA HIS A 21 -2.68 15.69 -0.77
C HIS A 21 -4.10 15.29 -0.36
N ASP A 22 -4.38 13.99 -0.16
CA ASP A 22 -5.69 13.49 0.25
C ASP A 22 -5.77 13.52 1.78
N LYS A 23 -6.57 14.43 2.34
CA LYS A 23 -6.69 14.62 3.80
C LYS A 23 -7.11 13.34 4.53
N VAL A 24 -8.04 12.58 3.96
CA VAL A 24 -8.55 11.34 4.58
C VAL A 24 -7.46 10.28 4.53
N PHE A 25 -6.89 10.04 3.35
CA PHE A 25 -5.86 9.02 3.18
C PHE A 25 -4.59 9.33 4.01
N ARG A 26 -4.20 10.61 4.09
CA ARG A 26 -3.12 11.08 4.96
C ARG A 26 -3.40 10.82 6.43
N THR A 27 -4.64 11.03 6.89
CA THR A 27 -5.02 10.80 8.27
C THR A 27 -4.94 9.31 8.62
N LEU A 28 -5.43 8.44 7.72
CA LEU A 28 -5.28 6.99 7.88
C LEU A 28 -3.82 6.54 7.89
N GLY A 29 -3.02 7.02 6.94
CA GLY A 29 -1.59 6.69 6.87
C GLY A 29 -0.83 7.16 8.11
N PHE A 30 -1.13 8.36 8.60
CA PHE A 30 -0.55 8.88 9.84
C PHE A 30 -0.98 8.05 11.06
N LEU A 31 -2.27 7.71 11.17
CA LEU A 31 -2.77 6.88 12.27
C LEU A 31 -2.12 5.49 12.26
N LEU A 32 -1.98 4.89 11.08
CA LEU A 32 -1.29 3.61 10.91
C LEU A 32 0.19 3.71 11.30
N PHE A 33 0.87 4.80 10.91
CA PHE A 33 2.25 5.08 11.33
C PHE A 33 2.38 5.23 12.85
N VAL A 34 1.46 5.96 13.49
CA VAL A 34 1.42 6.10 14.96
C VAL A 34 1.20 4.75 15.63
N LEU A 35 0.26 3.93 15.14
CA LEU A 35 0.03 2.59 15.67
C LEU A 35 1.28 1.72 15.55
N MET A 36 1.94 1.72 14.38
CA MET A 36 3.20 1.00 14.19
C MET A 36 4.26 1.46 15.19
N LEU A 37 4.42 2.77 15.42
CA LEU A 37 5.37 3.28 16.40
C LEU A 37 5.00 2.87 17.83
N VAL A 38 3.74 2.96 18.23
CA VAL A 38 3.27 2.56 19.56
C VAL A 38 3.52 1.07 19.79
N GLY A 39 3.15 0.22 18.83
CA GLY A 39 3.44 -1.21 18.89
C GLY A 39 4.93 -1.49 18.98
N THR A 40 5.73 -0.89 18.10
CA THR A 40 7.19 -1.06 18.07
C THR A 40 7.83 -0.66 19.40
N MET A 41 7.46 0.50 19.95
CA MET A 41 7.98 0.98 21.23
C MET A 41 7.57 0.06 22.38
N PHE A 42 6.32 -0.41 22.42
CA PHE A 42 5.87 -1.34 23.45
C PHE A 42 6.65 -2.65 23.39
N PHE A 43 6.72 -3.29 22.22
CA PHE A 43 7.41 -4.57 22.08
C PHE A 43 8.92 -4.45 22.29
N TRP A 44 9.53 -3.31 21.95
CA TRP A 44 10.94 -3.06 22.21
C TRP A 44 11.25 -2.80 23.68
N LEU A 45 10.49 -1.90 24.32
CA LEU A 45 10.81 -1.41 25.67
C LEU A 45 10.22 -2.28 26.78
N VAL A 46 9.05 -2.88 26.56
CA VAL A 46 8.32 -3.66 27.58
C VAL A 46 8.58 -5.15 27.42
N GLU A 47 8.49 -5.68 26.19
CA GLU A 47 8.72 -7.10 25.91
C GLU A 47 10.18 -7.43 25.57
N GLY A 48 11.06 -6.42 25.51
CA GLY A 48 12.50 -6.60 25.33
C GLY A 48 12.91 -7.11 23.94
N LEU A 49 12.02 -7.05 22.95
CA LEU A 49 12.33 -7.47 21.58
C LEU A 49 13.38 -6.53 20.97
N PRO A 50 14.37 -7.04 20.19
CA PRO A 50 15.24 -6.18 19.41
C PRO A 50 14.43 -5.22 18.56
N PHE A 51 14.86 -3.95 18.41
CA PHE A 51 14.06 -2.90 17.76
C PHE A 51 13.47 -3.32 16.40
N LEU A 52 14.28 -3.90 15.51
CA LEU A 52 13.81 -4.39 14.21
C LEU A 52 12.84 -5.58 14.34
N GLY A 53 13.03 -6.44 15.34
CA GLY A 53 12.11 -7.53 15.66
C GLY A 53 10.78 -7.01 16.20
N ALA A 54 10.81 -5.99 17.06
CA ALA A 54 9.62 -5.32 17.58
C ALA A 54 8.83 -4.62 16.46
N LEU A 55 9.54 -3.96 15.53
CA LEU A 55 8.93 -3.34 14.35
C LEU A 55 8.29 -4.39 13.43
N ALA A 56 9.02 -5.46 13.13
CA ALA A 56 8.52 -6.56 12.29
C ALA A 56 7.29 -7.23 12.94
N TYR A 57 7.31 -7.43 14.26
CA TYR A 57 6.18 -7.97 15.00
C TYR A 57 4.97 -7.02 14.95
N ALA A 58 5.17 -5.73 15.24
CA ALA A 58 4.11 -4.73 15.21
C ALA A 58 3.44 -4.62 13.83
N ILE A 59 4.22 -4.61 12.74
CA ILE A 59 3.71 -4.60 11.36
C ILE A 59 3.00 -5.92 11.03
N GLY A 60 3.61 -7.05 11.39
CA GLY A 60 3.04 -8.38 11.15
C GLY A 60 1.69 -8.55 11.83
N THR A 61 1.57 -8.15 13.09
CA THR A 61 0.30 -8.17 13.83
C THR A 61 -0.77 -7.31 13.14
N LEU A 62 -0.46 -6.07 12.74
CA LEU A 62 -1.42 -5.19 12.04
C LEU A 62 -1.85 -5.74 10.68
N SER A 63 -0.92 -6.36 9.96
CA SER A 63 -1.18 -6.98 8.65
C SER A 63 -1.79 -8.38 8.73
N MET A 64 -2.15 -8.84 9.93
CA MET A 64 -2.64 -10.20 10.20
C MET A 64 -1.67 -11.31 9.75
N ASN A 65 -0.39 -10.99 9.60
CA ASN A 65 0.68 -11.89 9.22
C ASN A 65 1.78 -11.85 10.28
N SER A 66 1.37 -12.00 11.55
CA SER A 66 2.30 -11.89 12.67
C SER A 66 3.37 -12.99 12.59
N PRO A 67 4.65 -12.65 12.69
CA PRO A 67 5.76 -13.59 12.58
C PRO A 67 5.95 -14.43 13.85
N TYR A 68 4.87 -14.85 14.53
CA TYR A 68 4.93 -15.67 15.75
C TYR A 68 5.82 -16.91 15.59
N HIS A 69 5.84 -17.49 14.39
CA HIS A 69 6.65 -18.67 14.06
C HIS A 69 8.12 -18.35 13.76
N LEU A 70 8.46 -17.14 13.31
CA LEU A 70 9.85 -16.71 13.09
C LEU A 70 10.51 -16.22 14.38
N LEU A 71 9.69 -15.70 15.29
CA LEU A 71 10.10 -15.32 16.63
C LEU A 71 9.76 -16.46 17.59
N ALA A 72 10.42 -17.60 17.41
CA ALA A 72 10.22 -18.83 18.18
C ALA A 72 10.34 -18.66 19.72
N GLU A 73 10.77 -17.50 20.19
CA GLU A 73 10.99 -17.15 21.59
C GLU A 73 10.10 -16.02 22.13
N VAL A 74 9.13 -15.50 21.36
CA VAL A 74 8.22 -14.45 21.86
C VAL A 74 7.22 -15.05 22.84
N LYS A 75 7.62 -15.09 24.11
CA LYS A 75 6.72 -15.30 25.24
C LYS A 75 6.30 -13.93 25.74
N LEU A 76 5.12 -13.50 25.30
CA LEU A 76 4.54 -12.25 25.79
C LEU A 76 4.25 -12.37 27.28
N SER A 77 4.61 -11.32 28.03
CA SER A 77 4.14 -11.15 29.41
C SER A 77 2.61 -11.01 29.47
N THR A 78 2.01 -11.15 30.65
CA THR A 78 0.57 -10.92 30.82
C THR A 78 0.14 -9.53 30.34
N ILE A 79 0.95 -8.50 30.60
CA ILE A 79 0.66 -7.14 30.14
C ILE A 79 0.82 -7.02 28.62
N GLY A 80 1.78 -7.73 28.04
CA GLY A 80 1.97 -7.81 26.59
C GLY A 80 0.80 -8.45 25.87
N VAL A 81 0.22 -9.51 26.44
CA VAL A 81 -0.99 -10.15 25.89
C VAL A 81 -2.16 -9.16 25.88
N ILE A 82 -2.40 -8.46 27.00
CA ILE A 82 -3.47 -7.47 27.11
C ILE A 82 -3.27 -6.33 26.11
N PHE A 83 -2.06 -5.77 26.06
CA PHE A 83 -1.71 -4.74 25.08
C PHE A 83 -1.96 -5.22 23.65
N ASN A 84 -1.49 -6.42 23.32
CA ASN A 84 -1.60 -6.96 21.96
C ASN A 84 -3.06 -7.18 21.54
N ILE A 85 -3.94 -7.60 22.45
CA ILE A 85 -5.38 -7.70 22.19
C ILE A 85 -5.94 -6.31 21.80
N ILE A 86 -5.68 -5.29 22.61
CA ILE A 86 -6.16 -3.92 22.35
C ILE A 86 -5.58 -3.38 21.05
N TYR A 87 -4.27 -3.60 20.85
CA TYR A 87 -3.53 -3.19 19.68
C TYR A 87 -4.09 -3.80 18.39
N ILE A 88 -4.45 -5.09 18.41
CA ILE A 88 -5.10 -5.78 17.29
C ILE A 88 -6.45 -5.14 16.98
N PHE A 89 -7.34 -4.99 17.98
CA PHE A 89 -8.69 -4.46 17.75
C PHE A 89 -8.68 -3.07 17.12
N ILE A 90 -7.79 -2.18 17.57
CA ILE A 90 -7.68 -0.83 17.03
C ILE A 90 -6.97 -0.87 15.68
N GLY A 91 -5.82 -1.53 15.63
CA GLY A 91 -4.88 -1.38 14.55
C GLY A 91 -5.27 -2.13 13.28
N VAL A 92 -5.86 -3.32 13.42
CA VAL A 92 -6.36 -4.10 12.28
C VAL A 92 -7.45 -3.33 11.53
N GLY A 93 -8.37 -2.69 12.25
CA GLY A 93 -9.43 -1.88 11.62
C GLY A 93 -8.86 -0.75 10.77
N VAL A 94 -7.91 0.01 11.32
CA VAL A 94 -7.23 1.10 10.60
C VAL A 94 -6.46 0.57 9.39
N TYR A 95 -5.73 -0.54 9.56
CA TYR A 95 -4.98 -1.20 8.49
C TYR A 95 -5.89 -1.65 7.34
N LEU A 96 -7.02 -2.31 7.64
CA LEU A 96 -7.97 -2.77 6.63
C LEU A 96 -8.55 -1.61 5.81
N ILE A 97 -8.97 -0.53 6.46
CA ILE A 97 -9.50 0.64 5.75
C ILE A 97 -8.41 1.26 4.87
N PHE A 98 -7.18 1.37 5.37
CA PHE A 98 -6.05 1.88 4.59
C PHE A 98 -5.78 1.02 3.35
N ILE A 99 -5.76 -0.31 3.48
CA ILE A 99 -5.55 -1.24 2.36
C ILE A 99 -6.69 -1.18 1.35
N ILE A 100 -7.95 -1.08 1.78
CA ILE A 100 -9.09 -0.93 0.88
C ILE A 100 -8.96 0.37 0.07
N GLU A 101 -8.63 1.48 0.72
CA GLU A 101 -8.42 2.77 0.05
C GLU A 101 -7.21 2.76 -0.88
N ALA A 102 -6.13 2.09 -0.51
CA ALA A 102 -4.96 1.91 -1.36
C ALA A 102 -5.30 1.03 -2.58
N GLY A 103 -6.07 -0.05 -2.39
CA GLY A 103 -6.52 -0.97 -3.44
C GLY A 103 -7.37 -0.27 -4.50
N LYS A 104 -8.26 0.64 -4.11
CA LYS A 104 -9.01 1.49 -5.05
C LYS A 104 -8.07 2.29 -5.97
N THR A 105 -6.95 2.76 -5.45
CA THR A 105 -5.93 3.50 -6.23
C THR A 105 -5.31 2.62 -7.32
N ILE A 106 -5.04 1.34 -7.04
CA ILE A 106 -4.51 0.38 -8.02
C ILE A 106 -5.50 0.21 -9.17
N ILE A 107 -6.78 0.02 -8.85
CA ILE A 107 -7.84 -0.19 -9.84
C ILE A 107 -7.95 1.04 -10.75
N THR A 108 -8.03 2.24 -10.18
CA THR A 108 -8.06 3.48 -10.97
C THR A 108 -6.81 3.64 -11.83
N ALA A 109 -5.63 3.29 -11.30
CA ALA A 109 -4.39 3.37 -12.08
C ALA A 109 -4.38 2.43 -13.28
N TYR A 110 -4.98 1.24 -13.15
CA TYR A 110 -5.16 0.29 -14.24
C TYR A 110 -6.17 0.79 -15.29
N GLU A 111 -7.33 1.30 -14.85
CA GLU A 111 -8.35 1.87 -15.73
C GLU A 111 -7.82 3.05 -16.56
N ASP A 112 -7.09 3.97 -15.92
CA ASP A 112 -6.44 5.09 -16.59
C ASP A 112 -5.42 4.63 -17.64
N PHE A 113 -4.68 3.57 -17.33
CA PHE A 113 -3.68 3.02 -18.23
C PHE A 113 -4.34 2.42 -19.49
N GLU A 114 -5.39 1.62 -19.31
CA GLU A 114 -6.13 1.01 -20.41
C GLU A 114 -6.82 2.08 -21.28
N LYS A 115 -7.41 3.12 -20.69
CA LYS A 115 -7.96 4.28 -21.44
C LYS A 115 -6.89 4.96 -22.30
N LYS A 116 -5.75 5.34 -21.72
CA LYS A 116 -4.64 5.97 -22.46
C LYS A 116 -4.11 5.07 -23.57
N ARG A 117 -4.15 3.76 -23.39
CA ARG A 117 -3.74 2.80 -24.41
C ARG A 117 -4.73 2.73 -25.56
N ALA A 118 -6.04 2.71 -25.26
CA ALA A 118 -7.09 2.76 -26.27
C ALA A 118 -7.01 4.04 -27.10
N GLU A 119 -6.84 5.20 -26.45
CA GLU A 119 -6.64 6.50 -27.10
C GLU A 119 -5.40 6.51 -28.00
N LYS A 120 -4.25 6.03 -27.52
CA LYS A 120 -3.02 5.94 -28.33
C LYS A 120 -3.18 5.01 -29.54
N LYS A 121 -3.92 3.89 -29.41
CA LYS A 121 -4.21 3.00 -30.53
C LYS A 121 -5.13 3.68 -31.55
N ALA A 122 -6.18 4.35 -31.10
CA ALA A 122 -7.09 5.09 -31.97
C ALA A 122 -6.36 6.23 -32.71
N ALA A 123 -5.53 7.01 -32.02
CA ALA A 123 -4.73 8.08 -32.61
C ALA A 123 -3.72 7.56 -33.65
N LYS A 124 -3.06 6.43 -33.38
CA LYS A 124 -2.16 5.78 -34.35
C LYS A 124 -2.90 5.27 -35.59
N LYS A 125 -4.10 4.71 -35.41
CA LYS A 125 -4.93 4.23 -36.53
C LYS A 125 -5.38 5.41 -37.41
N ALA A 126 -5.91 6.48 -36.80
CA ALA A 126 -6.30 7.69 -37.51
C ALA A 126 -5.13 8.34 -38.27
N ALA A 127 -3.94 8.41 -37.65
CA ALA A 127 -2.74 8.94 -38.31
C ALA A 127 -2.28 8.06 -39.50
N LYS A 128 -2.49 6.75 -39.44
CA LYS A 128 -2.15 5.83 -40.55
C LYS A 128 -3.14 5.96 -41.70
N GLU A 129 -4.44 6.09 -41.40
CA GLU A 129 -5.50 6.30 -42.40
C GLU A 129 -5.35 7.65 -43.10
N ALA A 130 -5.05 8.72 -42.35
CA ALA A 130 -4.79 10.05 -42.92
C ALA A 130 -3.57 10.06 -43.85
N LYS A 131 -2.50 9.34 -43.50
CA LYS A 131 -1.32 9.19 -44.37
C LYS A 131 -1.63 8.40 -45.64
N ALA A 132 -2.40 7.31 -45.53
CA ALA A 132 -2.79 6.50 -46.68
C ALA A 132 -3.65 7.27 -47.69
N ALA A 133 -4.60 8.07 -47.19
CA ALA A 133 -5.44 8.94 -48.02
C ALA A 133 -4.65 10.05 -48.72
N ALA A 134 -3.64 10.62 -48.06
CA ALA A 134 -2.77 11.64 -48.65
C ALA A 134 -1.89 11.09 -49.79
N SER A 135 -1.48 9.82 -49.71
CA SER A 135 -0.68 9.15 -50.74
C SER A 135 -1.48 8.60 -51.93
N GLN A 136 -2.82 8.58 -51.87
CA GLN A 136 -3.68 8.18 -53.00
C GLN A 136 -4.12 9.35 -53.88
N ASN A 137 -3.92 10.59 -53.42
CA ASN A 137 -4.24 11.83 -54.14
C ASN A 137 -3.00 12.47 -54.80
N GLN A 138 -1.86 11.76 -54.84
CA GLN A 138 -0.65 12.10 -55.59
C GLN A 138 -0.49 11.11 -56.75
#